data_AF-A0A6D2IDF4-F1
#
_entry.id   AF-A0A6D2IDF4-F1
#
_cell.length_a   1.000
_cell.length_b   1.000
_cell.length_c   1.000
_cell.angle_alpha   90.00
_cell.angle_beta   90.00
_cell.angle_gamma   90.00
#
_symmetry.space_group_name_H-M   'P 1'
#
loop_
_entity.id
_entity.type
_entity.pdbx_description
1 polymer ?
#
loop_
_entity_poly.entity_id
_entity_poly.type
_entity_poly.pdbx_seq_one_letter_code
_entity_poly.pdbx_strand_id
1 'polypeptide(L)'
;MFLKLSHSASITEFGGVGDGKTLNTKAFQSAIVHLSQYSSDGGSQLFIPAGKWLTGSFNLTSHFTLFLHEDATLLAAQDINEYPVLKALPSYGRGRDAAGGRFASLIFGTNRSDDRRNNGTIDGQGSFRWQKFHGGKLKYTRPYLIELMFSDIIQIYNLTLLDSPPWNIHPVYSRYSYTLYLSTVSKSI
;
A
#
# COMPACT_ATOMS: atom_id res chain seq x y z
N MET A 1 -9.49 16.49 -19.84
CA MET A 1 -8.36 17.41 -19.59
C MET A 1 -7.59 16.83 -18.42
N PHE A 2 -6.39 16.31 -18.65
CA PHE A 2 -5.56 15.66 -17.63
C PHE A 2 -4.99 16.73 -16.69
N LEU A 3 -5.23 16.60 -15.37
CA LEU A 3 -4.39 17.29 -14.40
C LEU A 3 -3.02 16.63 -14.46
N LYS A 4 -2.13 17.18 -15.29
CA LYS A 4 -0.72 16.82 -15.27
C LYS A 4 -0.20 17.26 -13.91
N LEU A 5 0.02 16.31 -13.00
CA LEU A 5 0.78 16.60 -11.78
C LEU A 5 2.15 17.11 -12.24
N SER A 6 2.52 18.32 -11.82
CA SER A 6 3.75 18.98 -12.25
C SER A 6 5.00 18.19 -11.85
N HIS A 7 4.87 17.33 -10.84
CA HIS A 7 5.95 16.58 -10.22
C HIS A 7 5.65 15.08 -10.25
N SER A 8 6.34 14.35 -11.11
CA SER A 8 6.21 12.90 -11.24
C SER A 8 7.58 12.25 -11.39
N ALA A 9 7.76 11.11 -10.75
CA ALA A 9 8.96 10.28 -10.94
C ALA A 9 8.59 8.80 -10.97
N SER A 10 9.42 7.99 -11.63
CA SER A 10 9.31 6.54 -11.64
C SER A 10 10.14 5.91 -10.53
N ILE A 11 9.68 4.81 -9.95
CA ILE A 11 10.42 4.05 -8.94
C ILE A 11 11.80 3.59 -9.42
N THR A 12 12.00 3.39 -10.72
CA THR A 12 13.30 3.01 -11.30
C THR A 12 14.35 4.10 -11.15
N GLU A 13 13.95 5.37 -11.08
CA GLU A 13 14.85 6.51 -10.84
C GLU A 13 15.45 6.49 -9.43
N PHE A 14 14.82 5.75 -8.51
CA PHE A 14 15.26 5.56 -7.13
C PHE A 14 15.90 4.19 -6.90
N GLY A 15 16.32 3.50 -7.98
CA GLY A 15 16.97 2.20 -7.92
C GLY A 15 16.00 1.02 -7.76
N GLY A 16 14.71 1.23 -8.03
CA GLY A 16 13.75 0.13 -8.03
C GLY A 16 14.00 -0.87 -9.16
N VAL A 17 13.84 -2.16 -8.86
CA VAL A 17 13.97 -3.28 -9.81
C VAL A 17 12.70 -4.15 -9.80
N GLY A 18 12.07 -4.26 -10.96
CA GLY A 18 10.77 -4.94 -11.16
C GLY A 18 10.86 -6.45 -11.44
N ASP A 19 11.80 -7.16 -10.82
CA ASP A 19 12.08 -8.59 -11.06
C ASP A 19 11.31 -9.57 -10.14
N GLY A 20 10.54 -9.05 -9.18
CA GLY A 20 9.79 -9.80 -8.17
C GLY A 20 10.63 -10.42 -7.07
N LYS A 21 11.93 -10.09 -6.99
CA LYS A 21 12.90 -10.67 -6.04
C LYS A 21 13.66 -9.60 -5.28
N THR A 22 14.03 -8.51 -5.94
CA THR A 22 14.75 -7.39 -5.36
C THR A 22 13.84 -6.65 -4.39
N LEU A 23 14.30 -6.45 -3.15
CA LEU A 23 13.56 -5.72 -2.13
C LEU A 23 13.65 -4.21 -2.39
N ASN A 24 12.53 -3.61 -2.77
CA ASN A 24 12.41 -2.23 -3.21
C ASN A 24 12.05 -1.25 -2.07
N THR A 25 11.97 -1.70 -0.81
CA THR A 25 11.52 -0.86 0.33
C THR A 25 12.25 0.47 0.40
N LYS A 26 13.58 0.46 0.21
CA LYS A 26 14.41 1.67 0.20
C LYS A 26 14.13 2.58 -0.99
N ALA A 27 13.93 2.00 -2.18
CA ALA A 27 13.58 2.77 -3.38
C ALA A 27 12.25 3.51 -3.19
N PHE A 28 11.24 2.84 -2.61
CA PHE A 28 9.96 3.48 -2.27
C PHE A 28 10.18 4.62 -1.27
N GLN A 29 10.86 4.36 -0.15
CA GLN A 29 11.11 5.39 0.86
C GLN A 29 11.85 6.62 0.27
N SER A 30 12.88 6.40 -0.54
CA SER A 30 13.63 7.48 -1.20
C SER A 30 12.75 8.27 -2.18
N ALA A 31 11.95 7.58 -2.99
CA ALA A 31 11.02 8.21 -3.92
C ALA A 31 10.00 9.10 -3.20
N ILE A 32 9.46 8.60 -2.09
CA ILE A 32 8.45 9.30 -1.29
C ILE A 32 9.05 10.53 -0.63
N VAL A 33 10.20 10.39 0.01
CA VAL A 33 10.92 11.53 0.61
C VAL A 33 11.17 12.60 -0.44
N HIS A 34 11.70 12.22 -1.60
CA HIS A 34 11.96 13.15 -2.69
C HIS A 34 10.68 13.84 -3.19
N LEU A 35 9.60 13.09 -3.43
CA LEU A 35 8.37 13.64 -3.98
C LEU A 35 7.52 14.40 -2.95
N SER A 36 7.73 14.16 -1.65
CA SER A 36 7.00 14.85 -0.56
C SER A 36 7.26 16.36 -0.51
N GLN A 37 8.41 16.80 -1.04
CA GLN A 37 8.78 18.21 -1.08
C GLN A 37 7.84 19.05 -1.97
N TYR A 38 7.10 18.41 -2.87
CA TYR A 38 6.15 19.04 -3.79
C TYR A 38 4.71 19.06 -3.27
N SER A 39 4.48 18.66 -2.02
CA SER A 39 3.14 18.59 -1.42
C SER A 39 2.41 19.95 -1.39
N SER A 40 3.15 21.06 -1.28
CA SER A 40 2.59 22.43 -1.35
C SER A 40 2.36 22.94 -2.78
N ASP A 41 2.88 22.25 -3.80
CA ASP A 41 2.81 22.66 -5.21
C ASP A 41 1.86 21.74 -6.02
N GLY A 42 0.67 21.52 -5.49
CA GLY A 42 -0.37 20.70 -6.12
C GLY A 42 -0.16 19.19 -5.98
N GLY A 43 0.92 18.75 -5.34
CA GLY A 43 1.21 17.35 -5.04
C GLY A 43 2.11 16.66 -6.05
N SER A 44 2.33 15.37 -5.84
CA SER A 44 3.29 14.58 -6.61
C SER A 44 2.80 13.17 -6.92
N GLN A 45 3.38 12.57 -7.96
CA GLN A 45 3.08 11.21 -8.36
C GLN A 45 4.32 10.32 -8.38
N LEU A 46 4.20 9.14 -7.77
CA LEU A 46 5.13 8.03 -7.98
C LEU A 46 4.53 7.02 -8.94
N PHE A 47 5.21 6.80 -10.07
CA PHE A 47 4.81 5.85 -11.11
C PHE A 47 5.54 4.51 -10.95
N ILE A 48 4.78 3.42 -10.90
CA ILE A 48 5.28 2.04 -10.85
C ILE A 48 5.06 1.40 -12.23
N PRO A 49 6.14 1.16 -13.01
CA PRO A 49 6.02 0.57 -14.34
C PRO A 49 5.67 -0.93 -14.27
N ALA A 50 5.37 -1.51 -15.44
CA ALA A 50 5.19 -2.94 -15.62
C ALA A 50 6.31 -3.74 -14.96
N GLY A 51 5.98 -4.82 -14.26
CA GLY A 51 6.93 -5.65 -13.52
C GLY A 51 6.43 -6.09 -12.16
N LYS A 52 7.27 -6.82 -11.43
CA LYS A 52 6.97 -7.32 -10.09
C LYS A 52 7.86 -6.64 -9.06
N TRP A 53 7.27 -6.02 -8.06
CA TRP A 53 7.98 -5.13 -7.15
C TRP A 53 7.82 -5.62 -5.71
N LEU A 54 8.80 -6.41 -5.25
CA LEU A 54 8.84 -6.87 -3.87
C LEU A 54 9.16 -5.70 -2.93
N THR A 55 8.34 -5.49 -1.91
CA THR A 55 8.54 -4.38 -0.96
C THR A 55 8.00 -4.69 0.42
N GLY A 56 8.65 -4.15 1.43
CA GLY A 56 8.14 -3.98 2.78
C GLY A 56 7.11 -2.86 2.89
N SER A 57 6.76 -2.52 4.12
CA SER A 57 5.85 -1.40 4.40
C SER A 57 6.54 -0.06 4.13
N PHE A 58 5.80 0.85 3.50
CA PHE A 58 6.19 2.25 3.33
C PHE A 58 4.98 3.15 3.57
N ASN A 59 5.25 4.38 4.00
CA ASN A 59 4.21 5.37 4.29
C ASN A 59 4.20 6.41 3.19
N LEU A 60 3.03 6.71 2.66
CA LEU A 60 2.85 7.82 1.72
C LEU A 60 2.40 9.08 2.47
N THR A 61 2.63 10.24 1.85
CA THR A 61 2.46 11.57 2.46
C THR A 61 1.26 12.29 1.87
N SER A 62 0.84 13.41 2.47
CA SER A 62 -0.23 14.25 1.92
C SER A 62 0.06 14.72 0.49
N HIS A 63 -0.99 14.91 -0.30
CA HIS A 63 -0.93 15.34 -1.72
C HIS A 63 -0.05 14.42 -2.59
N PHE A 64 -0.23 13.11 -2.46
CA PHE A 64 0.59 12.11 -3.12
C PHE A 64 -0.27 11.09 -3.87
N THR A 65 0.10 10.81 -5.12
CA THR A 65 -0.50 9.77 -5.96
C THR A 65 0.49 8.63 -6.17
N LEU A 66 0.12 7.40 -5.80
CA LEU A 66 0.83 6.20 -6.22
C LEU A 66 0.09 5.60 -7.41
N PHE A 67 0.71 5.60 -8.58
CA PHE A 67 0.13 5.06 -9.81
C PHE A 67 0.82 3.76 -10.19
N LEU A 68 0.03 2.71 -10.40
CA LEU A 68 0.52 1.41 -10.87
C LEU A 68 0.13 1.22 -12.33
N HIS A 69 1.10 0.88 -13.17
CA HIS A 69 0.83 0.35 -14.51
C HIS A 69 -0.02 -0.93 -14.43
N GLU A 70 -0.78 -1.27 -15.47
CA GLU A 70 -1.63 -2.47 -15.50
C GLU A 70 -0.88 -3.77 -15.25
N ASP A 71 0.29 -3.92 -15.87
CA ASP A 71 1.18 -5.06 -15.65
C ASP A 71 2.11 -4.90 -14.43
N ALA A 72 1.89 -3.91 -13.56
CA ALA A 72 2.63 -3.78 -12.32
C ALA A 72 1.99 -4.65 -11.23
N THR A 73 2.80 -5.45 -10.53
CA THR A 73 2.39 -6.18 -9.34
C THR A 73 3.27 -5.78 -8.16
N LEU A 74 2.70 -5.12 -7.15
CA LEU A 74 3.35 -4.94 -5.86
C LEU A 74 3.23 -6.22 -5.05
N LEU A 75 4.37 -6.76 -4.60
CA LEU A 75 4.47 -8.00 -3.84
C LEU A 75 4.83 -7.68 -2.39
N ALA A 76 3.97 -8.06 -1.46
CA ALA A 76 4.23 -7.86 -0.03
C ALA A 76 5.35 -8.79 0.46
N ALA A 77 6.44 -8.21 0.96
CA ALA A 77 7.56 -8.95 1.52
C ALA A 77 7.10 -9.94 2.60
N GLN A 78 7.70 -11.14 2.59
CA GLN A 78 7.40 -12.20 3.55
C GLN A 78 8.21 -12.08 4.85
N ASP A 79 9.32 -11.34 4.81
CA ASP A 79 10.08 -11.02 6.02
C ASP A 79 9.25 -10.08 6.91
N ILE A 80 9.11 -10.46 8.17
CA ILE A 80 8.35 -9.71 9.16
C ILE A 80 9.08 -8.45 9.61
N ASN A 81 10.41 -8.41 9.48
CA ASN A 81 11.23 -7.25 9.86
C ASN A 81 11.02 -6.05 8.92
N GLU A 82 10.49 -6.30 7.72
CA GLU A 82 10.10 -5.28 6.74
C GLU A 82 8.81 -4.52 7.12
N TYR A 83 8.21 -4.89 8.25
CA TYR A 83 6.99 -4.26 8.76
C TYR A 83 7.27 -3.73 10.16
N PRO A 84 7.40 -2.40 10.35
CA PRO A 84 7.57 -1.86 11.68
C PRO A 84 6.34 -2.14 12.55
N VAL A 85 6.58 -2.45 13.83
CA VAL A 85 5.52 -2.65 14.82
C VAL A 85 5.07 -1.29 15.34
N LEU A 86 3.84 -0.91 15.00
CA LEU A 86 3.15 0.28 15.48
C LEU A 86 2.32 -0.06 16.73
N LYS A 87 2.00 0.96 17.54
CA LYS A 87 1.06 0.80 18.66
C LYS A 87 -0.33 0.37 18.15
N ALA A 88 -1.11 -0.27 19.02
CA ALA A 88 -2.51 -0.56 18.74
C ALA A 88 -3.28 0.72 18.37
N LEU A 89 -4.34 0.58 17.57
CA LEU A 89 -5.18 1.72 17.21
C LEU A 89 -5.83 2.30 18.50
N PRO A 90 -5.85 3.63 18.68
CA PRO A 90 -6.42 4.29 19.86
C PRO A 90 -7.83 3.79 20.25
N SER A 91 -8.67 3.47 19.27
CA SER A 91 -10.05 2.99 19.49
C SER A 91 -10.17 1.50 19.81
N TYR A 92 -9.12 0.70 19.59
CA TYR A 92 -9.15 -0.74 19.83
C TYR A 92 -8.54 -1.11 21.20
N GLY A 93 -7.74 -0.23 21.80
CA GLY A 93 -7.09 -0.44 23.11
C GLY A 93 -6.02 -1.55 23.15
N ARG A 94 -6.04 -2.49 22.19
CA ARG A 94 -5.08 -3.60 21.98
C ARG A 94 -5.00 -3.97 20.50
N GLY A 95 -4.02 -4.76 20.10
CA GLY A 95 -3.98 -5.32 18.74
C GLY A 95 -5.20 -6.22 18.48
N ARG A 96 -5.70 -6.22 17.23
CA ARG A 96 -6.91 -6.97 16.86
C ARG A 96 -6.69 -8.47 16.97
N ASP A 97 -5.57 -8.97 16.46
CA ASP A 97 -5.28 -10.41 16.41
C ASP A 97 -4.32 -10.85 17.53
N ALA A 98 -3.72 -9.92 18.29
CA ALA A 98 -2.82 -10.21 19.40
C ALA A 98 -2.79 -9.07 20.42
N ALA A 99 -2.42 -9.35 21.68
CA ALA A 99 -2.39 -8.36 22.75
C ALA A 99 -1.40 -7.19 22.52
N GLY A 100 -0.42 -7.35 21.61
CA GLY A 100 0.57 -6.33 21.26
C GLY A 100 0.10 -5.30 20.22
N GLY A 101 1.07 -4.60 19.62
CA GLY A 101 0.83 -3.63 18.54
C GLY A 101 0.39 -4.25 17.20
N ARG A 102 0.49 -3.47 16.12
CA ARG A 102 0.09 -3.84 14.76
C ARG A 102 1.22 -3.54 13.77
N PHE A 103 1.34 -4.34 12.72
CA PHE A 103 2.24 -3.99 11.62
C PHE A 103 1.71 -2.81 10.80
N ALA A 104 2.60 -2.00 10.24
CA ALA A 104 2.27 -0.97 9.25
C ALA A 104 1.78 -1.58 7.92
N SER A 105 1.02 -0.81 7.13
CA SER A 105 0.30 -1.29 5.93
C SER A 105 1.10 -1.03 4.64
N LEU A 106 0.65 -1.57 3.49
CA LEU A 106 1.46 -1.60 2.26
C LEU A 106 1.45 -0.26 1.49
N ILE A 107 0.33 0.47 1.37
CA ILE A 107 0.17 1.65 0.47
C ILE A 107 -0.73 2.75 1.06
N PHE A 108 -0.52 4.03 0.69
CA PHE A 108 -1.39 5.20 0.97
C PHE A 108 -1.51 6.20 -0.22
N GLY A 109 -2.62 6.88 -0.54
CA GLY A 109 -2.56 7.93 -1.60
C GLY A 109 -3.89 8.46 -2.14
N THR A 110 -3.83 9.55 -2.92
CA THR A 110 -4.99 10.28 -3.49
C THR A 110 -4.79 10.71 -4.95
N ASN A 111 -5.91 10.97 -5.64
CA ASN A 111 -6.14 11.67 -6.92
C ASN A 111 -6.48 10.82 -8.17
N ARG A 112 -7.45 11.32 -8.96
CA ARG A 112 -8.24 10.66 -10.02
C ARG A 112 -7.68 10.91 -11.43
N SER A 113 -7.70 9.88 -12.27
CA SER A 113 -7.75 9.98 -13.73
C SER A 113 -8.70 8.93 -14.31
N ASP A 114 -9.46 9.34 -15.32
CA ASP A 114 -10.54 8.58 -15.95
C ASP A 114 -10.00 7.91 -17.21
N ASP A 115 -9.69 6.62 -17.13
CA ASP A 115 -9.90 5.68 -18.23
C ASP A 115 -10.18 4.28 -17.68
N ARG A 116 -10.97 3.52 -18.43
CA ARG A 116 -11.30 2.12 -18.17
C ARG A 116 -10.35 1.24 -18.97
N ARG A 117 -9.16 0.92 -18.46
CA ARG A 117 -8.44 -0.30 -18.89
C ARG A 117 -7.30 -0.81 -18.01
N ASN A 118 -6.71 -0.03 -17.12
CA ASN A 118 -5.44 -0.44 -16.50
C ASN A 118 -5.57 -0.77 -14.99
N ASN A 119 -5.48 -2.05 -14.61
CA ASN A 119 -5.54 -2.50 -13.21
C ASN A 119 -4.19 -3.02 -12.70
N GLY A 120 -3.41 -2.15 -12.06
CA GLY A 120 -2.25 -2.61 -11.28
C GLY A 120 -2.68 -3.56 -10.16
N THR A 121 -1.80 -4.49 -9.81
CA THR A 121 -2.07 -5.52 -8.79
C THR A 121 -1.29 -5.26 -7.51
N ILE A 122 -1.94 -5.45 -6.37
CA ILE A 122 -1.30 -5.47 -5.06
C ILE A 122 -1.56 -6.85 -4.45
N ASP A 123 -0.51 -7.65 -4.34
CA ASP A 123 -0.54 -9.01 -3.83
C ASP A 123 0.08 -9.06 -2.42
N GLY A 124 -0.77 -9.35 -1.44
CA GLY A 124 -0.42 -9.44 -0.04
C GLY A 124 0.34 -10.70 0.34
N GLN A 125 0.42 -11.69 -0.56
CA GLN A 125 1.09 -12.97 -0.35
C GLN A 125 0.75 -13.59 1.03
N GLY A 126 -0.53 -13.55 1.41
CA GLY A 126 -1.01 -13.76 2.78
C GLY A 126 -0.94 -15.18 3.31
N SER A 127 -0.73 -16.18 2.45
CA SER A 127 -0.81 -17.62 2.79
C SER A 127 0.05 -18.03 3.97
N PHE A 128 1.30 -17.58 4.02
CA PHE A 128 2.21 -17.82 5.15
C PHE A 128 1.69 -17.24 6.47
N ARG A 129 1.07 -16.05 6.42
CA ARG A 129 0.51 -15.39 7.60
C ARG A 129 -0.80 -16.03 8.04
N TRP A 130 -1.62 -16.54 7.11
CA TRP A 130 -2.81 -17.32 7.42
C TRP A 130 -2.45 -18.60 8.20
N GLN A 131 -1.43 -19.33 7.78
CA GLN A 131 -0.96 -20.53 8.51
C GLN A 131 -0.51 -20.21 9.94
N LYS A 132 0.22 -19.10 10.13
CA LYS A 132 0.64 -18.64 11.47
C LYS A 132 -0.53 -18.22 12.35
N PHE A 133 -1.55 -17.57 11.78
CA PHE A 133 -2.77 -17.18 12.50
C PHE A 133 -3.53 -18.40 13.01
N HIS A 134 -3.86 -19.35 12.12
CA HIS A 134 -4.59 -20.57 12.50
C HIS A 134 -3.79 -21.46 13.47
N GLY A 135 -2.45 -21.40 13.42
CA GLY A 135 -1.59 -22.09 14.37
C GLY A 135 -1.40 -21.37 15.72
N GLY A 136 -2.00 -20.20 15.95
CA GLY A 136 -1.85 -19.43 17.18
C GLY A 136 -0.43 -18.87 17.42
N LYS A 137 0.40 -18.79 16.36
CA LYS A 137 1.84 -18.45 16.45
C LYS A 137 2.14 -16.96 16.22
N LEU A 138 1.12 -16.12 16.14
CA LEU A 138 1.29 -14.69 15.90
C LEU A 138 1.51 -13.92 17.20
N LYS A 139 2.64 -13.21 17.27
CA LYS A 139 2.96 -12.28 18.35
C LYS A 139 2.29 -10.91 18.18
N TYR A 140 1.98 -10.53 16.94
CA TYR A 140 1.42 -9.22 16.56
C TYR A 140 0.31 -9.38 15.51
N THR A 141 -0.54 -8.35 15.38
CA THR A 141 -1.63 -8.34 14.39
C THR A 141 -1.08 -8.30 12.97
N ARG A 142 -1.67 -9.09 12.06
CA ARG A 142 -1.26 -9.15 10.65
C ARG A 142 -1.36 -7.75 9.99
N PRO A 143 -0.44 -7.39 9.07
CA PRO A 143 -0.48 -6.10 8.38
C PRO A 143 -1.65 -6.06 7.39
N TYR A 144 -2.41 -4.97 7.38
CA TYR A 144 -3.40 -4.73 6.34
C TYR A 144 -2.72 -4.46 5.00
N LEU A 145 -3.41 -4.78 3.90
CA LEU A 145 -2.88 -4.48 2.57
C LEU A 145 -2.83 -2.95 2.37
N ILE A 146 -3.91 -2.22 2.61
CA ILE A 146 -3.94 -0.76 2.57
C ILE A 146 -4.57 -0.25 3.87
N GLU A 147 -3.92 0.69 4.56
CA GLU A 147 -4.50 1.35 5.71
C GLU A 147 -4.23 2.84 5.66
N LEU A 148 -5.29 3.59 5.87
CA LEU A 148 -5.29 5.04 5.73
C LEU A 148 -5.78 5.61 7.05
N MET A 149 -4.91 6.36 7.71
CA MET A 149 -5.22 6.95 9.01
C MET A 149 -5.24 8.46 8.92
N PHE A 150 -6.16 9.10 9.65
CA PHE A 150 -6.23 10.57 9.79
C PHE A 150 -6.21 11.32 8.45
N SER A 151 -6.92 10.78 7.45
CA SER A 151 -6.94 11.32 6.09
C SER A 151 -8.30 11.93 5.77
N ASP A 152 -8.32 13.06 5.05
CA ASP A 152 -9.57 13.79 4.78
C ASP A 152 -10.15 13.55 3.39
N ILE A 153 -9.34 13.19 2.39
CA ILE A 153 -9.80 12.84 1.05
C ILE A 153 -9.00 11.62 0.64
N ILE A 154 -9.70 10.52 0.31
CA ILE A 154 -9.10 9.27 -0.14
C ILE A 154 -9.73 8.87 -1.46
N GLN A 155 -8.91 8.50 -2.43
CA GLN A 155 -9.36 7.97 -3.71
C GLN A 155 -8.56 6.72 -4.06
N ILE A 156 -9.26 5.60 -4.27
CA ILE A 156 -8.68 4.33 -4.66
C ILE A 156 -9.56 3.76 -5.77
N TYR A 157 -8.99 3.54 -6.95
CA TYR A 157 -9.71 3.06 -8.13
C TYR A 157 -8.78 2.24 -9.01
N ASN A 158 -9.35 1.31 -9.78
CA ASN A 158 -8.67 0.47 -10.78
C ASN A 158 -7.46 -0.30 -10.22
N LEU A 159 -7.67 -1.00 -9.10
CA LEU A 159 -6.66 -1.89 -8.51
C LEU A 159 -7.23 -3.30 -8.33
N THR A 160 -6.37 -4.28 -8.58
CA THR A 160 -6.60 -5.67 -8.17
C THR A 160 -5.93 -5.92 -6.83
N LEU A 161 -6.70 -6.36 -5.84
CA LEU A 161 -6.17 -6.71 -4.52
C LEU A 161 -6.19 -8.22 -4.36
N LEU A 162 -5.02 -8.82 -4.19
CA LEU A 162 -4.81 -10.27 -4.15
C LEU A 162 -4.27 -10.71 -2.79
N ASP A 163 -4.75 -11.84 -2.28
CA ASP A 163 -4.17 -12.61 -1.15
C ASP A 163 -3.75 -11.76 0.06
N SER A 164 -4.59 -10.79 0.47
CA SER A 164 -4.34 -9.94 1.64
C SER A 164 -4.19 -10.76 2.94
N PRO A 165 -3.21 -10.48 3.82
CA PRO A 165 -3.03 -11.28 5.02
C PRO A 165 -4.20 -11.13 6.04
N PRO A 166 -4.78 -9.92 6.25
CA PRO A 166 -6.11 -9.68 6.81
C PRO A 166 -6.94 -8.77 5.86
N TRP A 167 -7.61 -7.72 6.31
CA TRP A 167 -8.45 -6.85 5.46
C TRP A 167 -7.66 -6.15 4.34
N ASN A 168 -8.30 -5.99 3.18
CA ASN A 168 -7.72 -5.36 1.99
C ASN A 168 -7.56 -3.83 2.15
N ILE A 169 -8.60 -3.11 2.57
CA ILE A 169 -8.56 -1.66 2.75
C ILE A 169 -9.13 -1.32 4.12
N HIS A 170 -8.40 -0.53 4.89
CA HIS A 170 -8.74 -0.16 6.25
C HIS A 170 -8.58 1.36 6.49
N PRO A 171 -9.58 2.18 6.16
CA PRO A 171 -9.58 3.59 6.53
C PRO A 171 -10.00 3.75 7.99
N VAL A 172 -9.21 4.47 8.79
CA VAL A 172 -9.45 4.71 10.23
C VAL A 172 -9.27 6.18 10.53
N TYR A 173 -10.17 6.76 11.35
CA TYR A 173 -10.15 8.20 11.71
C TYR A 173 -10.07 9.15 10.51
N SER A 174 -10.61 8.71 9.38
CA SER A 174 -10.56 9.43 8.11
C SER A 174 -11.95 9.97 7.77
N ARG A 175 -12.02 11.09 7.08
CA ARG A 175 -13.25 11.77 6.68
C ARG A 175 -13.36 11.75 5.15
N TYR A 176 -14.57 11.89 4.61
CA TYR A 176 -14.91 11.98 3.18
C TYR A 176 -14.22 10.96 2.24
N SER A 177 -14.82 9.78 2.05
CA SER A 177 -14.36 8.75 1.10
C SER A 177 -15.26 8.69 -0.16
N TYR A 178 -14.66 8.53 -1.35
CA TYR A 178 -15.41 8.31 -2.59
C TYR A 178 -14.82 7.21 -3.50
N THR A 179 -15.77 6.54 -4.16
CA THR A 179 -15.80 5.52 -5.23
C THR A 179 -14.61 4.58 -5.43
N LEU A 180 -14.90 3.30 -5.18
CA LEU A 180 -14.06 2.14 -5.41
C LEU A 180 -14.52 1.39 -6.67
N TYR A 181 -13.64 1.27 -7.67
CA TYR A 181 -13.71 0.20 -8.68
C TYR A 181 -12.56 -0.75 -8.39
N LEU A 182 -12.85 -1.84 -7.70
CA LEU A 182 -11.85 -2.82 -7.26
C LEU A 182 -12.24 -4.22 -7.70
N SER A 183 -11.23 -4.98 -8.12
CA SER A 183 -11.30 -6.44 -8.19
C SER A 183 -10.58 -7.03 -6.98
N THR A 184 -11.32 -7.58 -6.04
CA THR A 184 -10.73 -8.36 -4.94
C THR A 184 -10.72 -9.84 -5.30
N VAL A 185 -9.54 -10.45 -5.28
CA VAL A 185 -9.39 -11.90 -5.44
C VAL A 185 -8.71 -12.40 -4.18
N SER A 186 -9.41 -13.17 -3.36
CA SER A 186 -8.81 -13.84 -2.21
C SER A 186 -8.95 -15.34 -2.38
N LYS A 187 -7.87 -16.09 -2.19
CA LYS A 187 -8.00 -17.53 -1.98
C LYS A 187 -8.75 -17.75 -0.66
N SER A 188 -9.93 -18.33 -0.75
CA SER A 188 -10.68 -18.83 0.41
C SER A 188 -9.81 -19.84 1.15
N ILE A 189 -9.58 -19.60 2.44
CA ILE A 189 -9.39 -20.68 3.42
C ILE A 189 -10.64 -20.69 4.29
#